data_AF-A0A9P4J4D7-F1
#
_entry.id   AF-A0A9P4J4D7-F1
#
_cell.length_a   1.000
_cell.length_b   1.000
_cell.length_c   1.000
_cell.angle_alpha   90.00
_cell.angle_beta   90.00
_cell.angle_gamma   90.00
#
_symmetry.space_group_name_H-M   'P 1'
#
loop_
_entity.id
_entity.type
_entity.pdbx_description
1 polymer ?
#
loop_
_entity_poly.entity_id
_entity_poly.type
_entity_poly.pdbx_seq_one_letter_code
_entity_poly.pdbx_strand_id
1 'polypeptide(L)'
;MSSETLDHTSVAQFIRRHGLDQYVVNYDGQARTWGFILVRTTSSSTWDTAIMKVKENLRFALATTRSMEGSTNTFAEDLVMSRLRFVILDDEELQDADDQHIREYCQTWRETFVDTAPGCIPTNVCLALETSSLESIANCPNATVDSDTGRLTQIDDFKIYLRVIDIEYELDEEWDAYGPCYRGWSRTTAKYLPDLWQDVQIRDFDIFAPKLEFHGQIPVYDGSLHGHLIDPPGGTSGRLRLSGEDLPDTIWGDVRRVEREERERI
;
A
#
# COMPACT_ATOMS: atom_id res chain seq x y z
N MET A 1 2.60 -28.15 -36.61
CA MET A 1 2.61 -27.07 -35.61
C MET A 1 1.34 -27.20 -34.80
N SER A 2 1.42 -27.94 -33.69
CA SER A 2 0.29 -28.17 -32.80
C SER A 2 0.04 -26.91 -31.98
N SER A 3 -1.15 -26.33 -32.15
CA SER A 3 -1.73 -25.37 -31.23
C SER A 3 -1.84 -26.05 -29.87
N GLU A 4 -0.93 -25.72 -28.94
CA GLU A 4 -1.12 -26.03 -27.53
C GLU A 4 -2.41 -25.35 -27.09
N THR A 5 -3.46 -26.15 -26.92
CA THR A 5 -4.67 -25.73 -26.23
C THR A 5 -4.25 -25.41 -24.80
N LEU A 6 -4.15 -24.12 -24.49
CA LEU A 6 -4.04 -23.61 -23.13
C LEU A 6 -5.04 -24.34 -22.24
N ASP A 7 -4.56 -25.07 -21.25
CA ASP A 7 -5.43 -25.68 -20.25
C ASP A 7 -6.01 -24.57 -19.36
N HIS A 8 -7.17 -24.07 -19.78
CA HIS A 8 -7.95 -23.07 -19.06
C HIS A 8 -8.27 -23.53 -17.62
N THR A 9 -8.25 -24.84 -17.33
CA THR A 9 -8.42 -25.38 -15.97
C THR A 9 -7.22 -25.05 -15.08
N SER A 10 -5.98 -25.27 -15.56
CA SER A 10 -4.75 -24.92 -14.85
C SER A 10 -4.66 -23.42 -14.55
N VAL A 11 -5.08 -22.57 -15.51
CA VAL A 11 -5.12 -21.12 -15.33
C VAL A 11 -6.14 -20.70 -14.28
N ALA A 12 -7.38 -21.20 -14.35
CA ALA A 12 -8.42 -20.87 -13.38
C ALA A 12 -8.11 -21.40 -11.97
N GLN A 13 -7.37 -22.51 -11.88
CA GLN A 13 -6.83 -23.03 -10.63
C GLN A 13 -5.69 -22.16 -10.09
N PHE A 14 -4.77 -21.71 -10.96
CA PHE A 14 -3.70 -20.80 -10.59
C PHE A 14 -4.26 -19.47 -10.05
N ILE A 15 -5.18 -18.84 -10.80
CA ILE A 15 -5.84 -17.59 -10.39
C ILE A 15 -6.48 -17.74 -9.01
N ARG A 16 -7.24 -18.82 -8.75
CA ARG A 16 -7.86 -19.06 -7.44
C ARG A 16 -6.86 -19.40 -6.34
N ARG A 17 -5.85 -20.23 -6.64
CA ARG A 17 -4.81 -20.63 -5.68
C ARG A 17 -4.03 -19.43 -5.17
N HIS A 18 -3.85 -18.41 -5.99
CA HIS A 18 -3.10 -17.20 -5.65
C HIS A 18 -4.00 -16.01 -5.30
N GLY A 19 -5.31 -16.24 -5.07
CA GLY A 19 -6.26 -15.17 -4.71
C GLY A 19 -6.32 -14.04 -5.74
N LEU A 20 -6.07 -14.35 -7.01
CA LEU A 20 -6.05 -13.37 -8.09
C LEU A 20 -7.42 -13.21 -8.76
N ASP A 21 -8.38 -14.06 -8.41
CA ASP A 21 -9.73 -14.10 -8.99
C ASP A 21 -10.45 -12.76 -8.87
N GLN A 22 -10.27 -12.09 -7.74
CA GLN A 22 -10.81 -10.78 -7.45
C GLN A 22 -10.27 -9.63 -8.31
N TYR A 23 -9.16 -9.81 -9.05
CA TYR A 23 -8.64 -8.81 -9.99
C TYR A 23 -9.00 -9.11 -11.45
N VAL A 24 -9.59 -10.28 -11.70
CA VAL A 24 -9.74 -10.81 -13.06
C VAL A 24 -11.20 -10.78 -13.50
N VAL A 25 -12.14 -11.17 -12.63
CA VAL A 25 -13.56 -11.24 -12.97
C VAL A 25 -14.44 -10.77 -11.81
N ASN A 26 -15.46 -9.97 -12.13
CA ASN A 26 -16.57 -9.63 -11.27
C ASN A 26 -17.52 -10.82 -11.08
N TYR A 27 -18.42 -10.74 -10.08
CA TYR A 27 -19.47 -11.73 -9.85
C TYR A 27 -20.40 -11.96 -11.07
N ASP A 28 -20.51 -10.99 -11.97
CA ASP A 28 -21.31 -11.03 -13.19
C ASP A 28 -20.57 -11.61 -14.42
N GLY A 29 -19.33 -12.06 -14.25
CA GLY A 29 -18.51 -12.58 -15.35
C GLY A 29 -17.83 -11.50 -16.19
N GLN A 30 -18.00 -10.21 -15.89
CA GLN A 30 -17.26 -9.14 -16.54
C GLN A 30 -15.88 -8.99 -15.94
N ALA A 31 -14.91 -8.59 -16.74
CA ALA A 31 -13.55 -8.54 -16.27
C ALA A 31 -13.26 -7.24 -15.50
N ARG A 32 -12.83 -7.39 -14.25
CA ARG A 32 -12.66 -6.30 -13.28
C ARG A 32 -11.39 -5.50 -13.58
N THR A 33 -11.46 -4.17 -13.53
CA THR A 33 -10.25 -3.32 -13.46
C THR A 33 -9.82 -3.16 -12.01
N TRP A 34 -8.57 -2.85 -11.75
CA TRP A 34 -8.10 -2.53 -10.40
C TRP A 34 -6.98 -1.51 -10.46
N GLY A 35 -6.64 -0.90 -9.33
CA GLY A 35 -5.53 0.05 -9.23
C GLY A 35 -5.87 1.23 -8.35
N PHE A 36 -5.27 2.39 -8.61
CA PHE A 36 -5.27 3.52 -7.69
C PHE A 36 -5.29 4.85 -8.42
N ILE A 37 -5.72 5.89 -7.70
CA ILE A 37 -5.41 7.28 -8.05
C ILE A 37 -3.92 7.51 -7.76
N LEU A 38 -3.19 8.01 -8.74
CA LEU A 38 -1.80 8.45 -8.60
C LEU A 38 -1.74 9.96 -8.68
N VAL A 39 -1.29 10.60 -7.62
CA VAL A 39 -1.11 12.04 -7.55
C VAL A 39 0.33 12.37 -7.91
N ARG A 40 0.51 13.16 -8.98
CA ARG A 40 1.81 13.65 -9.41
C ARG A 40 2.11 14.95 -8.70
N THR A 41 2.97 14.88 -7.69
CA THR A 41 3.39 16.07 -6.93
C THR A 41 4.70 16.68 -7.42
N THR A 42 5.26 16.17 -8.51
CA THR A 42 6.52 16.63 -9.08
C THR A 42 6.57 16.47 -10.59
N SER A 43 7.11 17.49 -11.28
CA SER A 43 7.29 17.53 -12.73
C SER A 43 8.52 16.76 -13.24
N SER A 44 9.07 15.86 -12.42
CA SER A 44 10.28 15.10 -12.75
C SER A 44 10.20 14.35 -14.09
N SER A 45 11.29 14.42 -14.86
CA SER A 45 11.50 13.66 -16.11
C SER A 45 11.59 12.15 -15.90
N THR A 46 11.82 11.69 -14.66
CA THR A 46 11.92 10.27 -14.32
C THR A 46 10.56 9.62 -14.02
N TRP A 47 9.45 10.38 -14.13
CA TRP A 47 8.09 9.90 -13.84
C TRP A 47 7.75 8.61 -14.60
N ASP A 48 7.87 8.63 -15.93
CA ASP A 48 7.49 7.47 -16.76
C ASP A 48 8.34 6.23 -16.42
N THR A 49 9.64 6.45 -16.16
CA THR A 49 10.55 5.38 -15.71
C THR A 49 10.13 4.83 -14.35
N ALA A 50 9.77 5.69 -13.40
CA ALA A 50 9.32 5.27 -12.08
C ALA A 50 8.02 4.44 -12.16
N ILE A 51 7.03 4.90 -12.95
CA ILE A 51 5.78 4.14 -13.14
C ILE A 51 6.04 2.79 -13.82
N MET A 52 6.94 2.74 -14.79
CA MET A 52 7.36 1.49 -15.42
C MET A 52 7.96 0.54 -14.39
N LYS A 53 8.86 1.03 -13.53
CA LYS A 53 9.50 0.25 -12.45
C LYS A 53 8.50 -0.27 -11.42
N VAL A 54 7.50 0.52 -11.05
CA VAL A 54 6.42 0.06 -10.16
C VAL A 54 5.69 -1.12 -10.79
N LYS A 55 5.31 -1.01 -12.07
CA LYS A 55 4.63 -2.09 -12.80
C LYS A 55 5.49 -3.34 -12.95
N GLU A 56 6.79 -3.18 -13.23
CA GLU A 56 7.73 -4.30 -13.32
C GLU A 56 7.87 -5.02 -11.98
N ASN A 57 8.05 -4.29 -10.88
CA ASN A 57 8.18 -4.87 -9.54
C ASN A 57 6.89 -5.56 -9.09
N LEU A 58 5.73 -4.96 -9.36
CA LEU A 58 4.44 -5.58 -9.12
C LEU A 58 4.27 -6.88 -9.93
N ARG A 59 4.54 -6.85 -11.24
CA ARG A 59 4.47 -8.04 -12.10
C ARG A 59 5.41 -9.14 -11.60
N PHE A 60 6.60 -8.76 -11.17
CA PHE A 60 7.56 -9.69 -10.60
C PHE A 60 7.09 -10.28 -9.28
N ALA A 61 6.48 -9.47 -8.40
CA ALA A 61 5.87 -9.94 -7.16
C ALA A 61 4.75 -10.96 -7.42
N LEU A 62 3.88 -10.71 -8.40
CA LEU A 62 2.84 -11.67 -8.82
C LEU A 62 3.45 -12.97 -9.38
N ALA A 63 4.58 -12.87 -10.08
CA ALA A 63 5.29 -13.99 -10.66
C ALA A 63 6.06 -14.85 -9.63
N THR A 64 6.14 -14.43 -8.37
CA THR A 64 6.92 -15.11 -7.32
C THR A 64 6.55 -16.57 -7.19
N THR A 65 5.26 -16.85 -6.98
CA THR A 65 4.81 -18.21 -6.67
C THR A 65 4.94 -19.12 -7.90
N ARG A 66 4.62 -18.59 -9.10
CA ARG A 66 4.87 -19.30 -10.36
C ARG A 66 6.33 -19.68 -10.53
N SER A 67 7.25 -18.75 -10.23
CA SER A 67 8.69 -18.96 -10.35
C SER A 67 9.19 -20.02 -9.36
N MET A 68 8.68 -20.00 -8.12
CA MET A 68 8.97 -21.05 -7.12
C MET A 68 8.44 -22.43 -7.54
N GLU A 69 7.32 -22.49 -8.26
CA GLU A 69 6.73 -23.72 -8.78
C GLU A 69 7.36 -24.18 -10.11
N GLY A 70 8.32 -23.43 -10.66
CA GLY A 70 9.01 -23.75 -11.92
C GLY A 70 8.12 -23.65 -13.17
N SER A 71 6.97 -23.00 -13.07
CA SER A 71 6.03 -22.83 -14.19
C SER A 71 6.45 -21.67 -15.09
N THR A 72 6.22 -21.80 -16.40
CA THR A 72 6.49 -20.75 -17.40
C THR A 72 5.23 -20.02 -17.86
N ASN A 73 4.04 -20.42 -17.38
CA ASN A 73 2.76 -19.85 -17.81
C ASN A 73 2.49 -18.50 -17.12
N THR A 74 2.66 -17.38 -17.83
CA THR A 74 2.49 -16.02 -17.31
C THR A 74 1.07 -15.47 -17.46
N PHE A 75 0.11 -16.27 -17.93
CA PHE A 75 -1.21 -15.77 -18.32
C PHE A 75 -1.93 -15.04 -17.19
N ALA A 76 -1.85 -15.53 -15.96
CA ALA A 76 -2.54 -14.92 -14.83
C ALA A 76 -1.94 -13.56 -14.47
N GLU A 77 -0.61 -13.44 -14.44
CA GLU A 77 0.08 -12.17 -14.22
C GLU A 77 -0.20 -11.20 -15.38
N ASP A 78 -0.18 -11.67 -16.62
CA ASP A 78 -0.57 -10.88 -17.80
C ASP A 78 -1.98 -10.35 -17.68
N LEU A 79 -2.91 -11.18 -17.25
CA LEU A 79 -4.31 -10.81 -17.09
C LEU A 79 -4.48 -9.78 -15.98
N VAL A 80 -3.92 -10.01 -14.78
CA VAL A 80 -3.94 -9.04 -13.67
C VAL A 80 -3.31 -7.70 -14.09
N MET A 81 -2.14 -7.73 -14.72
CA MET A 81 -1.46 -6.52 -15.18
C MET A 81 -2.22 -5.79 -16.30
N SER A 82 -2.89 -6.53 -17.20
CA SER A 82 -3.73 -5.92 -18.26
C SER A 82 -4.92 -5.13 -17.71
N ARG A 83 -5.33 -5.42 -16.47
CA ARG A 83 -6.45 -4.80 -15.76
C ARG A 83 -6.05 -3.69 -14.80
N LEU A 84 -4.76 -3.57 -14.49
CA LEU A 84 -4.23 -2.49 -13.67
C LEU A 84 -4.44 -1.14 -14.37
N ARG A 85 -4.99 -0.17 -13.63
CA ARG A 85 -5.19 1.21 -14.07
C ARG A 85 -4.66 2.16 -13.00
N PHE A 86 -3.88 3.14 -13.42
CA PHE A 86 -3.54 4.29 -12.60
C PHE A 86 -4.28 5.50 -13.16
N VAL A 87 -5.13 6.11 -12.36
CA VAL A 87 -5.76 7.39 -12.68
C VAL A 87 -4.80 8.48 -12.24
N ILE A 88 -4.12 9.11 -13.21
CA ILE A 88 -3.08 10.09 -12.90
C ILE A 88 -3.75 11.46 -12.76
N LEU A 89 -3.60 12.06 -11.57
CA LEU A 89 -3.90 13.46 -11.32
C LEU A 89 -2.60 14.24 -11.46
N ASP A 90 -2.51 15.04 -12.52
CA ASP A 90 -1.33 15.84 -12.88
C ASP A 90 -1.82 17.26 -13.13
N ASP A 91 -1.78 18.06 -12.06
CA ASP A 91 -2.19 19.46 -12.03
C ASP A 91 -1.04 20.31 -11.50
N GLU A 92 -1.02 21.59 -11.89
CA GLU A 92 -0.05 22.56 -11.40
C GLU A 92 -0.25 22.81 -9.89
N GLU A 93 -1.50 22.76 -9.41
CA GLU A 93 -1.82 22.92 -7.98
C GLU A 93 -1.26 21.78 -7.11
N LEU A 94 -1.03 20.62 -7.70
CA LEU A 94 -0.50 19.45 -6.99
C LEU A 94 1.04 19.47 -6.86
N GLN A 95 1.74 20.38 -7.53
CA GLN A 95 3.20 20.44 -7.49
C GLN A 95 3.68 20.89 -6.10
N ASP A 96 4.53 20.07 -5.48
CA ASP A 96 5.02 20.24 -4.10
C ASP A 96 3.90 20.38 -3.05
N ALA A 97 2.68 19.93 -3.39
CA ALA A 97 1.54 19.97 -2.50
C ALA A 97 1.79 19.13 -1.23
N ASP A 98 1.33 19.65 -0.10
CA ASP A 98 1.30 18.90 1.15
C ASP A 98 0.13 17.91 1.20
N ASP A 99 0.09 17.08 2.24
CA ASP A 99 -0.93 16.06 2.40
C ASP A 99 -2.33 16.63 2.41
N GLN A 100 -2.52 17.78 3.07
CA GLN A 100 -3.83 18.39 3.23
C GLN A 100 -4.36 18.84 1.88
N HIS A 101 -3.51 19.51 1.09
CA HIS A 101 -3.87 19.96 -0.24
C HIS A 101 -4.16 18.78 -1.19
N ILE A 102 -3.37 17.70 -1.10
CA ILE A 102 -3.63 16.48 -1.88
C ILE A 102 -4.99 15.86 -1.52
N ARG A 103 -5.35 15.81 -0.22
CA ARG A 103 -6.65 15.30 0.24
C ARG A 103 -7.79 16.13 -0.34
N GLU A 104 -7.75 17.45 -0.16
CA GLU A 104 -8.77 18.38 -0.65
C GLU A 104 -8.97 18.28 -2.18
N TYR A 105 -7.87 18.21 -2.94
CA TYR A 105 -7.93 18.02 -4.38
C TYR A 105 -8.58 16.68 -4.75
N CYS A 106 -8.18 15.59 -4.10
CA CYS A 106 -8.74 14.26 -4.36
C CYS A 106 -10.23 14.17 -3.97
N GLN A 107 -10.63 14.81 -2.87
CA GLN A 107 -12.04 14.90 -2.45
C GLN A 107 -12.88 15.65 -3.50
N THR A 108 -12.39 16.79 -3.99
CA THR A 108 -13.04 17.57 -5.04
C THR A 108 -13.15 16.78 -6.35
N TRP A 109 -12.06 16.11 -6.74
CA TRP A 109 -12.04 15.23 -7.90
C TRP A 109 -13.05 14.09 -7.75
N ARG A 110 -13.10 13.45 -6.58
CA ARG A 110 -14.06 12.39 -6.27
C ARG A 110 -15.49 12.87 -6.46
N GLU A 111 -15.87 14.02 -5.91
CA GLU A 111 -17.23 14.57 -6.04
C GLU A 111 -17.60 14.86 -7.50
N THR A 112 -16.63 15.31 -8.30
CA THR A 112 -16.86 15.66 -9.71
C THR A 112 -16.98 14.42 -10.60
N PHE A 113 -16.28 13.33 -10.26
CA PHE A 113 -16.10 12.18 -11.14
C PHE A 113 -16.61 10.85 -10.57
N VAL A 114 -17.31 10.82 -9.42
CA VAL A 114 -17.76 9.59 -8.75
C VAL A 114 -18.56 8.65 -9.68
N ASP A 115 -19.35 9.22 -10.60
CA ASP A 115 -20.18 8.47 -11.55
C ASP A 115 -19.41 7.98 -12.79
N THR A 116 -18.16 8.43 -12.97
CA THR A 116 -17.33 8.16 -14.16
C THR A 116 -16.01 7.49 -13.83
N ALA A 117 -15.59 7.52 -12.56
CA ALA A 117 -14.45 6.76 -12.08
C ALA A 117 -14.72 5.28 -12.38
N PRO A 118 -13.73 4.53 -12.91
CA PRO A 118 -13.89 3.09 -13.03
C PRO A 118 -14.21 2.56 -11.63
N GLY A 119 -15.39 1.98 -11.44
CA GLY A 119 -15.97 1.64 -10.11
C GLY A 119 -15.17 0.61 -9.29
N CYS A 120 -13.93 0.34 -9.67
CA CYS A 120 -12.99 -0.52 -9.00
C CYS A 120 -11.68 0.20 -8.65
N ILE A 121 -11.60 1.53 -8.77
CA ILE A 121 -10.51 2.35 -8.23
C ILE A 121 -10.97 2.91 -6.88
N PRO A 122 -10.24 2.65 -5.78
CA PRO A 122 -10.59 3.19 -4.48
C PRO A 122 -10.46 4.71 -4.50
N THR A 123 -11.43 5.39 -3.88
CA THR A 123 -11.50 6.86 -3.78
C THR A 123 -11.30 7.37 -2.37
N ASN A 124 -11.11 6.47 -1.41
CA ASN A 124 -10.75 6.77 -0.01
C ASN A 124 -9.23 6.82 0.21
N VAL A 125 -8.42 6.34 -0.74
CA VAL A 125 -6.96 6.49 -0.70
C VAL A 125 -6.40 6.92 -2.06
N CYS A 126 -5.27 7.62 -2.05
CA CYS A 126 -4.46 7.83 -3.25
C CYS A 126 -2.99 7.49 -3.01
N LEU A 127 -2.26 7.27 -4.10
CA LEU A 127 -0.81 7.11 -4.09
C LEU A 127 -0.15 8.41 -4.50
N ALA A 128 0.64 9.00 -3.62
CA ALA A 128 1.43 10.19 -3.92
C ALA A 128 2.90 9.82 -4.18
N LEU A 129 3.47 10.39 -5.24
CA LEU A 129 4.88 10.20 -5.61
C LEU A 129 5.65 11.50 -5.46
N GLU A 130 6.23 11.70 -4.28
CA GLU A 130 7.18 12.79 -4.02
C GLU A 130 8.50 12.58 -4.78
N THR A 131 9.25 13.67 -5.00
CA THR A 131 10.52 13.67 -5.75
C THR A 131 11.50 12.60 -5.28
N SER A 132 11.71 12.47 -3.97
CA SER A 132 12.65 11.49 -3.39
C SER A 132 12.22 10.04 -3.63
N SER A 133 10.92 9.75 -3.47
CA SER A 133 10.35 8.44 -3.74
C SER A 133 10.45 8.12 -5.23
N LEU A 134 10.13 9.07 -6.09
CA LEU A 134 10.17 8.90 -7.54
C LEU A 134 11.60 8.65 -8.06
N GLU A 135 12.58 9.40 -7.59
CA GLU A 135 14.00 9.17 -7.92
C GLU A 135 14.50 7.81 -7.42
N SER A 136 14.13 7.42 -6.21
CA SER A 136 14.47 6.10 -5.65
C SER A 136 13.91 4.97 -6.52
N ILE A 137 12.63 5.09 -6.91
CA ILE A 137 11.96 4.11 -7.77
C ILE A 137 12.60 4.04 -9.15
N ALA A 138 12.86 5.18 -9.79
CA ALA A 138 13.43 5.24 -11.12
C ALA A 138 14.83 4.64 -11.18
N ASN A 139 15.64 4.84 -10.13
CA ASN A 139 17.00 4.33 -10.02
C ASN A 139 17.07 2.89 -9.48
N CYS A 140 15.96 2.31 -9.04
CA CYS A 140 15.94 0.93 -8.57
C CYS A 140 16.39 -0.03 -9.68
N PRO A 141 17.31 -0.97 -9.40
CA PRO A 141 17.66 -2.02 -10.36
C PRO A 141 16.44 -2.85 -10.80
N ASN A 142 16.53 -3.50 -11.96
CA ASN A 142 15.46 -4.37 -12.48
C ASN A 142 15.30 -5.62 -11.62
N ALA A 143 14.05 -6.02 -11.38
CA ALA A 143 13.66 -7.26 -10.71
C ALA A 143 14.34 -8.53 -11.27
N THR A 144 15.07 -9.26 -10.43
CA THR A 144 15.82 -10.48 -10.78
C THR A 144 15.62 -11.59 -9.76
N VAL A 145 15.71 -12.84 -10.24
CA VAL A 145 15.74 -14.04 -9.40
C VAL A 145 17.20 -14.39 -9.15
N ASP A 146 17.58 -14.53 -7.88
CA ASP A 146 18.90 -15.02 -7.50
C ASP A 146 19.07 -16.47 -7.98
N SER A 147 20.08 -16.70 -8.80
CA SER A 147 20.32 -18.00 -9.44
C SER A 147 20.72 -19.09 -8.45
N ASP A 148 21.29 -18.72 -7.30
CA ASP A 148 21.94 -19.64 -6.38
C ASP A 148 21.00 -20.06 -5.24
N THR A 149 20.12 -19.15 -4.82
CA THR A 149 19.17 -19.34 -3.73
C THR A 149 17.74 -19.51 -4.21
N GLY A 150 17.45 -19.21 -5.49
CA GLY A 150 16.08 -19.13 -6.02
C GLY A 150 15.26 -18.04 -5.33
N ARG A 151 15.87 -17.20 -4.48
CA ARG A 151 15.20 -16.09 -3.81
C ARG A 151 15.03 -14.96 -4.78
N LEU A 152 13.93 -14.25 -4.63
CA LEU A 152 13.69 -13.03 -5.36
C LEU A 152 14.53 -11.91 -4.75
N THR A 153 15.72 -11.69 -5.26
CA THR A 153 16.59 -10.55 -4.95
C THR A 153 15.99 -9.29 -5.56
N GLN A 154 14.81 -8.87 -5.11
CA GLN A 154 14.37 -7.50 -5.44
C GLN A 154 13.27 -6.91 -4.58
N ILE A 155 12.45 -7.72 -3.92
CA ILE A 155 11.20 -7.16 -3.40
C ILE A 155 11.39 -6.55 -2.00
N ASP A 156 12.16 -7.23 -1.14
CA ASP A 156 12.34 -6.79 0.25
C ASP A 156 13.59 -5.89 0.42
N ASP A 157 14.55 -5.95 -0.52
CA ASP A 157 15.85 -5.27 -0.39
C ASP A 157 15.86 -3.81 -0.90
N PHE A 158 15.10 -3.50 -1.96
CA PHE A 158 15.22 -2.20 -2.64
C PHE A 158 14.28 -1.12 -2.12
N LYS A 159 13.39 -1.43 -1.17
CA LYS A 159 12.60 -0.42 -0.44
C LYS A 159 11.94 0.62 -1.38
N ILE A 160 11.41 0.17 -2.52
CA ILE A 160 10.58 1.00 -3.39
C ILE A 160 9.30 1.30 -2.61
N TYR A 161 9.21 2.50 -2.06
CA TYR A 161 8.04 2.94 -1.32
C TYR A 161 7.18 3.89 -2.15
N LEU A 162 5.90 3.57 -2.19
CA LEU A 162 4.81 4.39 -2.67
C LEU A 162 4.13 4.97 -1.43
N ARG A 163 3.86 6.27 -1.43
CA ARG A 163 3.18 6.89 -0.31
C ARG A 163 1.68 6.76 -0.51
N VAL A 164 0.99 6.18 0.47
CA VAL A 164 -0.46 6.03 0.51
C VAL A 164 -1.01 7.14 1.40
N ILE A 165 -1.95 7.92 0.87
CA ILE A 165 -2.62 9.02 1.57
C ILE A 165 -4.10 8.66 1.73
N ASP A 166 -4.60 8.76 2.96
CA ASP A 166 -6.01 8.58 3.31
C ASP A 166 -6.86 9.80 2.96
N ILE A 167 -7.59 9.77 1.87
CA ILE A 167 -8.34 10.94 1.41
C ILE A 167 -9.37 11.42 2.46
N GLU A 168 -9.85 10.55 3.35
CA GLU A 168 -10.84 10.90 4.37
C GLU A 168 -10.24 11.33 5.71
N TYR A 169 -8.90 11.34 5.85
CA TYR A 169 -8.29 11.72 7.12
C TYR A 169 -8.48 13.21 7.43
N GLU A 170 -9.08 13.49 8.58
CA GLU A 170 -9.25 14.83 9.13
C GLU A 170 -8.26 15.06 10.27
N LEU A 171 -7.57 16.22 10.23
CA LEU A 171 -6.54 16.57 11.22
C LEU A 171 -7.07 16.81 12.64
N ASP A 172 -8.39 16.87 12.81
CA ASP A 172 -9.07 17.12 14.09
C ASP A 172 -9.17 15.86 14.98
N GLU A 173 -8.70 14.69 14.52
CA GLU A 173 -8.50 13.50 15.34
C GLU A 173 -7.22 13.62 16.21
N GLU A 174 -7.17 14.67 17.01
CA GLU A 174 -6.28 14.74 18.16
C GLU A 174 -6.75 13.69 19.18
N TRP A 175 -6.14 12.50 19.09
CA TRP A 175 -6.27 11.37 20.01
C TRP A 175 -7.57 10.58 19.89
N ASP A 176 -7.48 9.35 19.35
CA ASP A 176 -8.47 8.34 19.71
C ASP A 176 -8.20 7.86 21.14
N ALA A 177 -9.19 7.25 21.78
CA ALA A 177 -9.07 6.70 23.13
C ALA A 177 -8.04 5.54 23.25
N TYR A 178 -7.32 5.20 22.16
CA TYR A 178 -6.53 3.99 22.00
C TYR A 178 -5.02 4.24 21.81
N GLY A 179 -4.55 5.50 21.83
CA GLY A 179 -3.13 5.82 21.95
C GLY A 179 -2.49 6.41 20.67
N PRO A 180 -1.23 6.05 20.32
CA PRO A 180 -0.42 6.78 19.33
C PRO A 180 -1.15 7.14 18.03
N CYS A 181 -0.89 8.34 17.50
CA CYS A 181 -1.72 8.93 16.44
C CYS A 181 -1.47 8.30 15.07
N TYR A 182 -2.55 7.81 14.48
CA TYR A 182 -2.68 7.67 13.04
C TYR A 182 -2.54 9.06 12.38
N ARG A 183 -1.81 9.15 11.26
CA ARG A 183 -1.49 10.43 10.58
C ARG A 183 -2.10 10.54 9.18
N GLY A 184 -3.03 9.65 8.84
CA GLY A 184 -3.66 9.66 7.53
C GLY A 184 -2.73 9.29 6.37
N TRP A 185 -1.58 8.65 6.63
CA TRP A 185 -0.68 8.21 5.57
C TRP A 185 0.16 7.00 5.98
N SER A 186 0.58 6.22 4.98
CA SER A 186 1.54 5.12 5.12
C SER A 186 2.44 5.03 3.89
N ARG A 187 3.46 4.18 3.92
CA ARG A 187 4.16 3.70 2.72
C ARG A 187 3.66 2.32 2.36
N THR A 188 3.79 1.94 1.11
CA THR A 188 3.64 0.55 0.68
C THR A 188 4.66 0.25 -0.40
N THR A 189 4.96 -1.03 -0.63
CA THR A 189 5.77 -1.43 -1.78
C THR A 189 4.88 -1.89 -2.92
N ALA A 190 5.41 -1.89 -4.15
CA ALA A 190 4.66 -2.34 -5.32
C ALA A 190 4.08 -3.76 -5.16
N LYS A 191 4.73 -4.63 -4.38
CA LYS A 191 4.26 -5.99 -4.08
C LYS A 191 2.93 -6.01 -3.34
N TYR A 192 2.69 -5.06 -2.45
CA TYR A 192 1.52 -5.03 -1.57
C TYR A 192 0.39 -4.17 -2.13
N LEU A 193 0.55 -3.56 -3.30
CA LEU A 193 -0.54 -2.85 -3.97
C LEU A 193 -1.80 -3.69 -4.20
N PRO A 194 -1.71 -4.98 -4.58
CA PRO A 194 -2.90 -5.82 -4.74
C PRO A 194 -3.65 -6.02 -3.40
N ASP A 195 -2.93 -6.36 -2.33
CA ASP A 195 -3.51 -6.54 -0.99
C ASP A 195 -4.11 -5.24 -0.45
N LEU A 196 -3.36 -4.14 -0.60
CA LEU A 196 -3.82 -2.80 -0.21
C LEU A 196 -5.13 -2.46 -0.92
N TRP A 197 -5.21 -2.73 -2.23
CA TRP A 197 -6.40 -2.45 -3.02
C TRP A 197 -7.61 -3.23 -2.53
N GLN A 198 -7.45 -4.45 -2.03
CA GLN A 198 -8.57 -5.18 -1.43
C GLN A 198 -8.96 -4.60 -0.09
N ASP A 199 -7.98 -4.34 0.78
CA ASP A 199 -8.24 -3.92 2.15
C ASP A 199 -8.99 -2.59 2.19
N VAL A 200 -8.59 -1.60 1.38
CA VAL A 200 -9.26 -0.29 1.32
C VAL A 200 -10.69 -0.33 0.76
N GLN A 201 -11.10 -1.45 0.14
CA GLN A 201 -12.47 -1.63 -0.39
C GLN A 201 -13.44 -2.17 0.65
N ILE A 202 -12.92 -2.76 1.73
CA ILE A 202 -13.72 -3.45 2.76
C ILE A 202 -13.56 -2.83 4.15
N ARG A 203 -12.51 -2.04 4.36
CA ARG A 203 -12.11 -1.47 5.64
C ARG A 203 -11.53 -0.07 5.43
N ASP A 204 -11.72 0.78 6.43
CA ASP A 204 -11.11 2.10 6.47
C ASP A 204 -9.58 1.97 6.67
N PHE A 205 -8.82 2.92 6.13
CA PHE A 205 -7.35 2.81 6.07
C PHE A 205 -6.71 2.86 7.46
N ASP A 206 -7.30 3.62 8.38
CA ASP A 206 -6.91 3.76 9.79
C ASP A 206 -6.91 2.44 10.57
N ILE A 207 -7.77 1.47 10.19
CA ILE A 207 -7.89 0.16 10.86
C ILE A 207 -6.62 -0.67 10.72
N PHE A 208 -5.92 -0.57 9.58
CA PHE A 208 -4.77 -1.41 9.27
C PHE A 208 -3.48 -0.63 8.96
N ALA A 209 -3.54 0.70 8.93
CA ALA A 209 -2.35 1.53 8.91
C ALA A 209 -1.63 1.50 10.27
N PRO A 210 -0.28 1.45 10.29
CA PRO A 210 0.48 1.53 11.53
C PRO A 210 0.27 2.87 12.26
N LYS A 211 0.07 2.81 13.58
CA LYS A 211 -0.03 3.98 14.47
C LYS A 211 1.35 4.41 14.98
N LEU A 212 1.66 5.71 14.93
CA LEU A 212 3.01 6.21 15.20
C LEU A 212 3.29 6.44 16.69
N GLU A 213 4.36 5.86 17.22
CA GLU A 213 4.80 6.01 18.62
C GLU A 213 5.73 7.22 18.84
N PHE A 214 6.55 7.58 17.84
CA PHE A 214 7.52 8.68 17.92
C PHE A 214 7.50 9.56 16.67
N HIS A 215 7.88 10.82 16.83
CA HIS A 215 8.08 11.70 15.69
C HIS A 215 9.15 11.16 14.73
N GLY A 216 8.81 11.12 13.45
CA GLY A 216 9.69 10.67 12.37
C GLY A 216 9.73 9.17 12.15
N GLN A 217 8.91 8.38 12.85
CA GLN A 217 8.66 6.99 12.44
C GLN A 217 8.00 6.93 11.07
N ILE A 218 8.35 5.88 10.33
CA ILE A 218 7.86 5.68 8.98
C ILE A 218 6.84 4.52 9.02
N PRO A 219 5.53 4.80 8.87
CA PRO A 219 4.51 3.77 8.76
C PRO A 219 4.60 3.07 7.41
N VAL A 220 4.49 1.74 7.40
CA VAL A 220 4.52 0.93 6.20
C VAL A 220 3.43 -0.14 6.24
N TYR A 221 2.60 -0.17 5.22
CA TYR A 221 1.72 -1.28 4.89
C TYR A 221 2.49 -2.38 4.14
N ASP A 222 2.48 -3.57 4.73
CA ASP A 222 3.15 -4.79 4.24
C ASP A 222 2.18 -5.99 4.13
N GLY A 223 0.88 -5.72 4.02
CA GLY A 223 -0.16 -6.75 3.97
C GLY A 223 -0.46 -7.42 5.33
N SER A 224 0.23 -7.06 6.42
CA SER A 224 -0.09 -7.57 7.75
C SER A 224 -1.18 -6.73 8.44
N LEU A 225 -1.84 -7.36 9.43
CA LEU A 225 -2.81 -6.66 10.27
C LEU A 225 -2.09 -5.60 11.11
N HIS A 226 -2.39 -4.31 10.85
CA HIS A 226 -1.77 -3.11 11.39
C HIS A 226 -0.41 -2.69 10.79
N GLY A 227 0.06 -3.37 9.73
CA GLY A 227 1.33 -3.06 9.06
C GLY A 227 2.56 -3.10 9.99
N HIS A 228 3.63 -2.39 9.60
CA HIS A 228 4.85 -2.24 10.40
C HIS A 228 5.35 -0.79 10.48
N LEU A 229 6.14 -0.52 11.52
CA LEU A 229 6.87 0.75 11.69
C LEU A 229 8.35 0.55 11.38
N ILE A 230 8.91 1.44 10.57
CA ILE A 230 10.36 1.52 10.35
C ILE A 230 10.94 2.65 11.18
N ASP A 231 11.98 2.31 11.95
CA ASP A 231 12.75 3.31 12.67
C ASP A 231 13.57 4.17 11.69
N PRO A 232 13.50 5.50 11.84
CA PRO A 232 14.33 6.43 11.08
C PRO A 232 15.83 6.25 11.38
N PRO A 233 16.72 6.70 10.47
CA PRO A 233 18.17 6.65 10.67
C PRO A 233 18.57 7.27 12.03
N GLY A 234 19.46 6.59 12.76
CA GLY A 234 19.93 7.02 14.08
C GLY A 234 19.15 6.46 15.28
N GLY A 235 18.13 5.63 15.06
CA GLY A 235 17.35 4.97 16.14
C GLY A 235 16.39 5.92 16.84
N THR A 236 15.84 5.50 17.98
CA THR A 236 14.72 6.17 18.68
C THR A 236 15.14 7.04 19.87
N SER A 237 16.41 7.02 20.28
CA SER A 237 16.89 7.74 21.47
C SER A 237 16.74 9.26 21.32
N GLY A 238 16.15 9.91 22.32
CA GLY A 238 15.97 11.37 22.35
C GLY A 238 14.85 11.93 21.46
N ARG A 239 14.07 11.07 20.80
CA ARG A 239 12.92 11.51 20.00
C ARG A 239 11.73 11.80 20.89
N LEU A 240 10.99 12.85 20.52
CA LEU A 240 9.71 13.14 21.14
C LEU A 240 8.76 11.99 20.86
N ARG A 241 8.27 11.38 21.94
CA ARG A 241 7.17 10.42 21.87
C ARG A 241 5.92 11.16 21.44
N LEU A 242 5.16 10.54 20.54
CA LEU A 242 3.82 11.00 20.20
C LEU A 242 2.84 10.76 21.36
N SER A 243 3.28 10.02 22.39
CA SER A 243 2.61 9.87 23.69
C SER A 243 3.46 10.41 24.85
N GLY A 244 2.97 11.47 25.51
CA GLY A 244 3.22 11.80 26.91
C GLY A 244 4.65 12.18 27.33
N GLU A 245 4.99 13.46 27.21
CA GLU A 245 5.70 14.12 28.31
C GLU A 245 4.61 14.69 29.25
N ASP A 246 4.66 14.27 30.52
CA ASP A 246 3.84 14.70 31.67
C ASP A 246 2.33 14.38 31.70
N LEU A 247 1.96 13.09 31.87
CA LEU A 247 0.67 12.74 32.48
C LEU A 247 0.88 12.00 33.82
N PRO A 248 0.21 12.43 34.91
CA PRO A 248 0.44 11.90 36.25
C PRO A 248 0.11 10.40 36.35
N ASP A 249 0.85 9.70 37.22
CA ASP A 249 0.76 8.25 37.54
C ASP A 249 -0.66 7.72 37.80
N THR A 250 -1.63 8.59 37.97
CA THR A 250 -3.03 8.28 38.29
C THR A 250 -3.77 7.49 37.21
N ILE A 251 -3.37 7.57 35.93
CA ILE A 251 -4.09 6.86 34.85
C ILE A 251 -3.62 5.40 34.71
N TRP A 252 -2.37 5.10 35.06
CA TRP A 252 -1.87 3.71 35.14
C TRP A 252 -2.28 3.00 36.43
N GLY A 253 -2.70 3.75 37.46
CA GLY A 253 -3.19 3.21 38.72
C GLY A 253 -4.41 2.31 38.55
N ASP A 254 -5.35 2.68 37.68
CA ASP A 254 -6.60 1.93 37.51
C ASP A 254 -6.44 0.70 36.61
N VAL A 255 -5.63 0.75 35.55
CA VAL A 255 -5.35 -0.42 34.70
C VAL A 255 -4.59 -1.49 35.48
N ARG A 256 -3.58 -1.09 36.26
CA ARG A 256 -2.85 -2.03 37.13
C ARG A 256 -3.68 -2.53 38.30
N ARG A 257 -4.69 -1.76 38.76
CA ARG A 257 -5.63 -2.21 39.79
C ARG A 257 -6.56 -3.30 39.27
N VAL A 258 -7.10 -3.13 38.06
CA VAL A 258 -7.95 -4.14 37.40
C VAL A 258 -7.17 -5.41 37.10
N GLU A 259 -5.94 -5.31 36.58
CA GLU A 259 -5.08 -6.49 36.32
C GLU A 259 -4.66 -7.22 37.61
N ARG A 260 -4.52 -6.50 38.73
CA ARG A 260 -4.22 -7.08 40.05
C ARG A 260 -5.44 -7.75 40.67
N GLU A 261 -6.62 -7.12 40.57
CA GLU A 261 -7.89 -7.69 41.06
C GLU A 261 -8.31 -8.93 40.25
N GLU A 262 -7.98 -9.01 38.96
CA GLU A 262 -8.20 -10.22 38.15
C GLU A 262 -7.20 -11.34 38.45
N ARG A 263 -5.94 -11.02 38.73
CA ARG A 263 -4.94 -12.02 39.15
C ARG A 263 -5.19 -12.59 40.54
N GLU A 264 -5.84 -11.84 41.42
CA GLU A 264 -6.22 -12.30 42.77
C GLU A 264 -7.55 -13.09 42.77
N ARG A 265 -8.23 -13.21 41.61
CA ARG A 265 -9.47 -14.01 41.42
C ARG A 265 -9.25 -15.39 40.81
N ILE A 266 -8.01 -15.77 40.47
CA ILE A 266 -7.61 -17.10 40.00
C ILE A 266 -6.85 -17.82 41.11
#